data_AF-A0A936K8T9-F1
#
_entry.id   AF-A0A936K8T9-F1
#
_cell.length_a   1.000
_cell.length_b   1.000
_cell.length_c   1.000
_cell.angle_alpha   90.00
_cell.angle_beta   90.00
_cell.angle_gamma   90.00
#
_symmetry.space_group_name_H-M   'P 1'
#
loop_
_entity.id
_entity.type
_entity.pdbx_description
1 polymer ?
#
loop_
_entity_poly.entity_id
_entity_poly.type
_entity_poly.pdbx_seq_one_letter_code
_entity_poly.pdbx_strand_id
1 'polypeptide(L)'
;MGLALAIPLIFGGLSPSSPIYQRSIAIGQFAAKLSAEQAAAQEAACLNGAPPDSLRIIKVKGKARDGFAAYWKRVQGGRPASVADLFHAGVKPGWITDDQSRLARPADAGLKSDDGTLAAHRDRFAGLGFTLDEARVNFVLSGDQKAAIGQWAVLNTAGQIAGIYDATFIQRKKVWKLTRLQWTGDSIGFRPPRQFCHAPDDVMPHRLARARAARIAAEEALVKAEARLAQAEAALAAARGEQLQALAQEDLERARKSEGEARASASSSAYALESAEQEAQSQKAADDRALQWQVQRGI
;
A
#
# COMPACT_ATOMS: atom_id res chain seq x y z
N MET A 1 -1.47 44.20 -37.21
CA MET A 1 -0.88 43.18 -38.11
C MET A 1 -0.20 42.15 -37.24
N GLY A 2 -0.71 40.92 -37.24
CA GLY A 2 -0.17 39.78 -36.48
C GLY A 2 -0.94 38.53 -36.87
N LEU A 3 -0.40 37.78 -37.83
CA LEU A 3 -1.01 36.55 -38.35
C LEU A 3 -1.11 35.48 -37.26
N ALA A 4 -2.33 35.01 -37.02
CA ALA A 4 -2.57 33.75 -36.33
C ALA A 4 -2.31 32.59 -37.31
N LEU A 5 -1.28 31.77 -37.03
CA LEU A 5 -1.10 30.48 -37.68
C LEU A 5 -2.11 29.49 -37.09
N ALA A 6 -3.19 29.22 -37.84
CA ALA A 6 -4.06 28.09 -37.61
C ALA A 6 -3.38 26.83 -38.16
N ILE A 7 -3.01 25.88 -37.28
CA ILE A 7 -2.59 24.54 -37.67
C ILE A 7 -3.88 23.73 -37.91
N PRO A 8 -4.17 23.26 -39.14
CA PRO A 8 -5.31 22.39 -39.35
C PRO A 8 -4.98 21.00 -38.76
N LEU A 9 -5.67 20.63 -37.69
CA LEU A 9 -5.79 19.23 -37.28
C LEU A 9 -6.60 18.51 -38.37
N ILE A 10 -5.90 17.92 -39.33
CA ILE A 10 -6.47 16.98 -40.30
C ILE A 10 -6.81 15.69 -39.52
N PHE A 11 -7.94 15.68 -38.83
CA PHE A 11 -8.63 14.44 -38.50
C PHE A 11 -9.37 14.00 -39.76
N GLY A 12 -8.63 13.37 -40.67
CA GLY A 12 -9.22 12.64 -41.78
C GLY A 12 -10.18 11.59 -41.23
N GLY A 13 -11.45 11.70 -41.62
CA GLY A 13 -12.53 10.79 -41.23
C GLY A 13 -12.24 9.37 -41.69
N LEU A 14 -11.65 8.57 -40.81
CA LEU A 14 -11.72 7.12 -40.93
C LEU A 14 -13.14 6.72 -40.56
N SER A 15 -13.87 6.17 -41.53
CA SER A 15 -15.19 5.57 -41.29
C SER A 15 -15.09 4.57 -40.12
N PRO A 16 -16.06 4.55 -39.18
CA PRO A 16 -16.08 3.58 -38.07
C PRO A 16 -16.13 2.11 -38.52
N SER A 17 -16.45 1.87 -39.79
CA SER A 17 -16.41 0.56 -40.47
C SER A 17 -15.07 0.26 -41.16
N SER A 18 -14.09 1.17 -41.15
CA SER A 18 -12.79 0.91 -41.78
C SER A 18 -11.99 -0.10 -40.94
N PRO A 19 -11.35 -1.09 -41.58
CA PRO A 19 -10.56 -2.11 -40.88
C PRO A 19 -9.36 -1.51 -40.12
N ILE A 20 -8.89 -0.33 -40.51
CA ILE A 20 -7.84 0.43 -39.81
C ILE A 20 -8.37 1.02 -38.50
N TYR A 21 -9.59 1.59 -38.50
CA TYR A 21 -10.24 2.10 -37.30
C TYR A 21 -10.57 0.97 -36.31
N GLN A 22 -11.15 -0.13 -36.80
CA GLN A 22 -11.43 -1.34 -36.01
C GLN A 22 -10.14 -1.93 -35.39
N ARG A 23 -9.04 -2.00 -36.15
CA ARG A 23 -7.73 -2.43 -35.62
C ARG A 23 -7.19 -1.47 -34.56
N SER A 24 -7.32 -0.16 -34.74
CA SER A 24 -6.86 0.82 -33.73
C SER A 24 -7.65 0.74 -32.42
N ILE A 25 -8.97 0.50 -32.47
CA ILE A 25 -9.80 0.25 -31.28
C ILE A 25 -9.39 -1.07 -30.62
N ALA A 26 -9.23 -2.15 -31.39
CA ALA A 26 -8.82 -3.45 -30.85
C ALA A 26 -7.44 -3.37 -30.18
N ILE A 27 -6.45 -2.70 -30.80
CA ILE A 27 -5.12 -2.48 -30.22
C ILE A 27 -5.22 -1.64 -28.93
N GLY A 28 -6.03 -0.58 -28.93
CA GLY A 28 -6.26 0.23 -27.73
C GLY A 28 -6.93 -0.55 -26.58
N GLN A 29 -7.90 -1.40 -26.89
CA GLN A 29 -8.57 -2.26 -25.92
C GLN A 29 -7.64 -3.36 -25.39
N PHE A 30 -6.80 -3.95 -26.24
CA PHE A 30 -5.78 -4.92 -25.84
C PHE A 30 -4.71 -4.29 -24.95
N ALA A 31 -4.18 -3.12 -25.32
CA ALA A 31 -3.21 -2.40 -24.52
C ALA A 31 -3.79 -1.99 -23.15
N ALA A 32 -5.06 -1.57 -23.11
CA ALA A 32 -5.76 -1.25 -21.86
C ALA A 32 -5.92 -2.49 -20.96
N LYS A 33 -6.30 -3.65 -21.52
CA LYS A 33 -6.41 -4.93 -20.78
C LYS A 33 -5.07 -5.40 -20.24
N LEU A 34 -4.02 -5.40 -21.06
CA LEU A 34 -2.64 -5.71 -20.63
C LEU A 34 -2.18 -4.79 -19.50
N SER A 35 -2.50 -3.50 -19.56
CA SER A 35 -2.13 -2.57 -18.48
C SER A 35 -2.90 -2.82 -17.18
N ALA A 36 -4.17 -3.27 -17.27
CA ALA A 36 -4.99 -3.60 -16.11
C ALA A 36 -4.52 -4.90 -15.45
N GLU A 37 -4.19 -5.92 -16.22
CA GLU A 37 -3.62 -7.17 -15.72
C GLU A 37 -2.27 -6.97 -15.06
N GLN A 38 -1.40 -6.12 -15.65
CA GLN A 38 -0.12 -5.75 -15.06
C GLN A 38 -0.30 -4.97 -13.75
N ALA A 39 -1.26 -4.04 -13.69
CA ALA A 39 -1.58 -3.32 -12.47
C ALA A 39 -2.11 -4.26 -11.37
N ALA A 40 -3.00 -5.18 -11.72
CA ALA A 40 -3.53 -6.18 -10.78
C ALA A 40 -2.44 -7.15 -10.29
N ALA A 41 -1.52 -7.56 -11.16
CA ALA A 41 -0.38 -8.40 -10.77
C ALA A 41 0.59 -7.67 -9.85
N GLN A 42 0.84 -6.37 -10.10
CA GLN A 42 1.66 -5.53 -9.21
C GLN A 42 0.99 -5.32 -7.86
N GLU A 43 -0.33 -5.09 -7.85
CA GLU A 43 -1.14 -4.96 -6.65
C GLU A 43 -1.12 -6.26 -5.82
N ALA A 44 -1.34 -7.41 -6.46
CA ALA A 44 -1.22 -8.71 -5.82
C ALA A 44 0.21 -8.95 -5.30
N ALA A 45 1.23 -8.60 -6.07
CA ALA A 45 2.62 -8.75 -5.64
C ALA A 45 2.92 -7.88 -4.40
N CYS A 46 2.45 -6.63 -4.37
CA CYS A 46 2.65 -5.75 -3.22
C CYS A 46 1.86 -6.19 -1.98
N LEU A 47 0.59 -6.60 -2.14
CA LEU A 47 -0.20 -7.14 -1.03
C LEU A 47 0.43 -8.41 -0.45
N ASN A 48 1.24 -9.12 -1.24
CA ASN A 48 2.06 -10.24 -0.80
C ASN A 48 3.47 -9.84 -0.30
N GLY A 49 3.85 -8.56 -0.38
CA GLY A 49 5.12 -8.02 0.14
C GLY A 49 6.27 -7.95 -0.86
N ALA A 50 6.03 -8.12 -2.16
CA ALA A 50 7.05 -7.87 -3.17
C ALA A 50 7.32 -6.36 -3.27
N PRO A 51 8.57 -5.90 -3.10
CA PRO A 51 8.88 -4.47 -3.16
C PRO A 51 8.77 -3.93 -4.60
N PRO A 52 8.42 -2.64 -4.78
CA PRO A 52 8.46 -2.01 -6.09
C PRO A 52 9.90 -1.90 -6.63
N ASP A 53 10.02 -1.72 -7.95
CA ASP A 53 11.32 -1.58 -8.62
C ASP A 53 12.17 -0.43 -8.04
N SER A 54 13.43 -0.73 -7.73
CA SER A 54 14.37 0.17 -7.08
C SER A 54 14.60 1.48 -7.84
N LEU A 55 14.69 1.44 -9.18
CA LEU A 55 14.87 2.65 -10.00
C LEU A 55 13.66 3.58 -9.91
N ARG A 56 12.47 2.99 -9.83
CA ARG A 56 11.22 3.74 -9.63
C ARG A 56 11.18 4.39 -8.25
N ILE A 57 11.57 3.66 -7.20
CA ILE A 57 11.66 4.20 -5.84
C ILE A 57 12.59 5.42 -5.82
N ILE A 58 13.80 5.31 -6.39
CA ILE A 58 14.77 6.41 -6.45
C ILE A 58 14.16 7.64 -7.15
N LYS A 59 13.51 7.43 -8.30
CA LYS A 59 12.88 8.51 -9.07
C LYS A 59 11.77 9.21 -8.29
N VAL A 60 10.89 8.46 -7.61
CA VAL A 60 9.81 9.07 -6.83
C VAL A 60 10.34 9.70 -5.55
N LYS A 61 11.33 9.09 -4.90
CA LYS A 61 12.01 9.67 -3.73
C LYS A 61 12.59 11.05 -4.06
N GLY A 62 13.22 11.20 -5.23
CA GLY A 62 13.68 12.51 -5.72
C GLY A 62 12.53 13.53 -5.81
N LYS A 63 11.41 13.17 -6.42
CA LYS A 63 10.24 14.06 -6.53
C LYS A 63 9.62 14.42 -5.18
N ALA A 64 9.53 13.45 -4.27
CA ALA A 64 9.01 13.69 -2.93
C ALA A 64 9.95 14.61 -2.13
N ARG A 65 11.27 14.40 -2.24
CA ARG A 65 12.28 15.29 -1.67
C ARG A 65 12.13 16.71 -2.20
N ASP A 66 12.02 16.89 -3.51
CA ASP A 66 11.87 18.21 -4.13
C ASP A 66 10.57 18.89 -3.68
N GLY A 67 9.46 18.14 -3.60
CA GLY A 67 8.18 18.63 -3.08
C GLY A 67 8.25 19.06 -1.62
N PHE A 68 8.95 18.29 -0.78
CA PHE A 68 9.13 18.62 0.64
C PHE A 68 10.10 19.81 0.84
N ALA A 69 11.17 19.88 0.05
CA ALA A 69 12.07 21.03 0.06
C ALA A 69 11.35 22.32 -0.34
N ALA A 70 10.42 22.26 -1.30
CA ALA A 70 9.56 23.39 -1.66
C ALA A 70 8.65 23.81 -0.50
N TYR A 71 8.05 22.85 0.22
CA TYR A 71 7.31 23.11 1.46
C TYR A 71 8.20 23.81 2.49
N TRP A 72 9.37 23.24 2.77
CA TRP A 72 10.28 23.76 3.79
C TRP A 72 10.78 25.17 3.48
N LYS A 73 11.18 25.43 2.23
CA LYS A 73 11.59 26.76 1.77
C LYS A 73 10.50 27.80 2.00
N ARG A 74 9.23 27.42 1.78
CA ARG A 74 8.07 28.29 1.97
C ARG A 74 7.82 28.57 3.45
N VAL A 75 7.94 27.55 4.31
CA VAL A 75 7.91 27.69 5.77
C VAL A 75 9.03 28.62 6.28
N GLN A 76 10.25 28.49 5.76
CA GLN A 76 11.39 29.34 6.15
C GLN A 76 11.26 30.79 5.67
N GLY A 77 10.49 31.06 4.61
CA GLY A 77 10.20 32.41 4.11
C GLY A 77 9.38 33.30 5.05
N GLY A 78 8.87 32.76 6.17
CA GLY A 78 8.14 33.52 7.19
C GLY A 78 6.62 33.54 6.98
N ARG A 79 5.90 34.29 7.83
CA ARG A 79 4.43 34.31 7.88
C ARG A 79 3.84 35.53 7.16
N PRO A 80 2.72 35.40 6.41
CA PRO A 80 1.98 34.16 6.11
C PRO A 80 2.40 33.55 4.76
N ALA A 81 3.14 32.44 4.79
CA ALA A 81 3.39 31.64 3.60
C ALA A 81 2.29 30.58 3.46
N SER A 82 1.27 30.85 2.62
CA SER A 82 0.26 29.83 2.31
C SER A 82 0.92 28.64 1.63
N VAL A 83 0.85 27.45 2.24
CA VAL A 83 1.39 26.19 1.69
C VAL A 83 0.33 25.35 0.97
N ALA A 84 -0.90 25.84 0.87
CA ALA A 84 -2.06 25.09 0.37
C ALA A 84 -1.86 24.55 -1.05
N ASP A 85 -1.15 25.27 -1.92
CA ASP A 85 -0.87 24.88 -3.29
C ASP A 85 0.06 23.66 -3.41
N LEU A 86 0.82 23.35 -2.36
CA LEU A 86 1.67 22.17 -2.25
C LEU A 86 0.90 20.91 -1.88
N PHE A 87 -0.37 21.04 -1.48
CA PHE A 87 -1.28 19.94 -1.20
C PHE A 87 -2.21 19.65 -2.39
N HIS A 88 -2.71 18.42 -2.51
CA HIS A 88 -3.78 18.11 -3.46
C HIS A 88 -5.13 18.66 -2.98
N ALA A 89 -5.75 19.53 -3.78
CA ALA A 89 -7.12 19.97 -3.57
C ALA A 89 -8.11 18.79 -3.68
N GLY A 90 -9.11 18.73 -2.80
CA GLY A 90 -10.22 17.76 -2.86
C GLY A 90 -9.90 16.34 -2.38
N VAL A 91 -8.67 16.06 -1.95
CA VAL A 91 -8.40 14.99 -0.97
C VAL A 91 -8.52 15.65 0.40
N LYS A 92 -8.98 15.00 1.47
CA LYS A 92 -8.91 15.60 2.82
C LYS A 92 -7.43 15.77 3.21
N PRO A 93 -6.80 16.95 3.06
CA PRO A 93 -5.42 17.12 3.38
C PRO A 93 -5.36 17.30 4.87
N GLY A 94 -4.49 16.55 5.54
CA GLY A 94 -4.31 16.67 6.98
C GLY A 94 -2.98 17.33 7.24
N TRP A 95 -2.97 18.55 7.80
CA TRP A 95 -1.85 18.99 8.61
C TRP A 95 -2.17 18.68 10.08
N ILE A 96 -1.37 17.83 10.70
CA ILE A 96 -1.65 17.28 12.03
C ILE A 96 -0.52 17.70 12.97
N THR A 97 -0.86 18.51 13.97
CA THR A 97 0.03 18.81 15.09
C THR A 97 -0.07 17.75 16.17
N ASP A 98 0.96 17.68 17.00
CA ASP A 98 1.03 16.75 18.13
C ASP A 98 -0.05 17.02 19.20
N ASP A 99 -0.51 18.27 19.35
CA ASP A 99 -1.68 18.57 20.21
C ASP A 99 -2.98 17.94 19.68
N GLN A 100 -3.08 17.68 18.38
CA GLN A 100 -4.25 17.04 17.75
C GLN A 100 -4.11 15.51 17.65
N SER A 101 -2.89 14.99 17.53
CA SER A 101 -2.62 13.53 17.48
C SER A 101 -2.99 12.82 18.79
N ARG A 102 -2.89 13.51 19.94
CA ARG A 102 -3.20 12.99 21.28
C ARG A 102 -4.71 12.83 21.57
N LEU A 103 -5.60 13.49 20.82
CA LEU A 103 -7.02 13.63 21.19
C LEU A 103 -8.04 13.05 20.21
N ALA A 104 -7.65 12.58 19.02
CA ALA A 104 -8.62 12.06 18.05
C ALA A 104 -8.10 10.84 17.28
N ARG A 105 -9.03 9.96 16.85
CA ARG A 105 -8.70 8.89 15.91
C ARG A 105 -7.99 9.51 14.69
N PRO A 106 -6.92 8.90 14.15
CA PRO A 106 -6.09 9.50 13.09
C PRO A 106 -6.81 9.93 11.80
N ALA A 107 -8.09 9.56 11.64
CA ALA A 107 -8.96 9.95 10.53
C ALA A 107 -9.68 11.30 10.74
N ASP A 108 -9.77 11.79 11.98
CA ASP A 108 -10.55 12.98 12.37
C ASP A 108 -9.68 14.12 12.94
N ALA A 109 -8.44 13.82 13.34
CA ALA A 109 -7.48 14.79 13.83
C ALA A 109 -6.70 15.41 12.66
N GLY A 110 -7.08 16.61 12.22
CA GLY A 110 -6.30 17.37 11.25
C GLY A 110 -7.03 18.62 10.79
N LEU A 111 -6.27 19.68 10.52
CA LEU A 111 -6.79 20.83 9.79
C LEU A 111 -7.26 20.34 8.41
N LYS A 112 -8.57 20.35 8.17
CA LYS A 112 -9.18 19.99 6.88
C LYS A 112 -8.82 21.08 5.87
N SER A 113 -8.69 20.77 4.58
CA SER A 113 -8.46 21.82 3.57
C SER A 113 -9.75 22.50 3.11
N ASP A 114 -10.47 23.13 4.00
CA ASP A 114 -11.02 24.39 3.55
C ASP A 114 -9.84 25.32 3.26
N ASP A 115 -9.77 25.86 2.03
CA ASP A 115 -8.62 26.63 1.53
C ASP A 115 -8.18 27.77 2.47
N GLY A 116 -9.04 28.19 3.40
CA GLY A 116 -8.77 29.18 4.44
C GLY A 116 -7.97 28.68 5.66
N THR A 117 -8.11 27.43 6.11
CA THR A 117 -7.47 26.95 7.36
C THR A 117 -6.00 26.57 7.15
N LEU A 118 -5.66 25.94 6.02
CA LEU A 118 -4.26 25.68 5.64
C LEU A 118 -3.50 26.96 5.26
N ALA A 119 -4.18 27.96 4.69
CA ALA A 119 -3.57 29.25 4.37
C ALA A 119 -3.26 30.08 5.62
N ALA A 120 -4.11 29.97 6.66
CA ALA A 120 -3.89 30.59 7.97
C ALA A 120 -2.96 29.75 8.87
N HIS A 121 -2.72 28.48 8.50
CA HIS A 121 -1.85 27.59 9.24
C HIS A 121 -0.43 28.15 9.26
N ARG A 122 0.21 28.03 10.42
CA ARG A 122 1.53 28.57 10.62
C ARG A 122 2.42 27.53 11.32
N ASP A 123 3.33 26.98 10.55
CA ASP A 123 4.28 25.95 10.99
C ASP A 123 5.13 26.43 12.20
N ARG A 124 5.41 25.53 13.14
CA ARG A 124 6.17 25.81 14.37
C ARG A 124 7.61 26.20 14.10
N PHE A 125 8.22 25.71 13.02
CA PHE A 125 9.63 25.99 12.71
C PHE A 125 9.83 27.19 11.78
N ALA A 126 8.75 27.86 11.38
CA ALA A 126 8.78 28.99 10.47
C ALA A 126 9.65 30.15 11.00
N GLY A 127 10.68 30.53 10.25
CA GLY A 127 11.52 31.69 10.52
C GLY A 127 12.43 31.58 11.76
N LEU A 128 12.59 30.39 12.32
CA LEU A 128 13.40 30.15 13.53
C LEU A 128 14.82 29.62 13.23
N GLY A 129 15.26 29.66 11.96
CA GLY A 129 16.61 29.23 11.57
C GLY A 129 16.83 27.71 11.60
N PHE A 130 15.76 26.91 11.69
CA PHE A 130 15.85 25.47 11.56
C PHE A 130 16.20 25.08 10.11
N THR A 131 16.87 23.94 9.95
CA THR A 131 17.24 23.39 8.65
C THR A 131 16.61 22.02 8.44
N LEU A 132 16.35 21.67 7.18
CA LEU A 132 15.91 20.33 6.82
C LEU A 132 17.12 19.40 6.68
N ASP A 133 17.09 18.23 7.30
CA ASP A 133 18.06 17.16 7.02
C ASP A 133 17.62 16.41 5.76
N GLU A 134 18.13 16.83 4.60
CA GLU A 134 17.82 16.20 3.33
C GLU A 134 18.48 14.84 3.13
N ALA A 135 19.48 14.49 3.96
CA ALA A 135 20.19 13.23 3.88
C ALA A 135 19.43 12.10 4.61
N ARG A 136 18.81 12.42 5.75
CA ARG A 136 18.04 11.45 6.55
C ARG A 136 16.58 11.43 6.15
N VAL A 137 16.32 10.74 5.04
CA VAL A 137 14.96 10.49 4.54
C VAL A 137 14.67 9.00 4.48
N ASN A 138 13.84 8.55 5.41
CA ASN A 138 13.13 7.28 5.30
C ASN A 138 12.01 7.44 4.26
N PHE A 139 11.87 6.49 3.34
CA PHE A 139 10.91 6.62 2.24
C PHE A 139 10.38 5.25 1.81
N VAL A 140 9.07 5.16 1.65
CA VAL A 140 8.41 4.00 1.04
C VAL A 140 7.46 4.48 -0.05
N LEU A 141 7.57 3.83 -1.21
CA LEU A 141 6.63 3.95 -2.31
C LEU A 141 5.54 2.88 -2.16
N SER A 142 4.29 3.26 -2.40
CA SER A 142 3.17 2.31 -2.43
C SER A 142 3.36 1.28 -3.55
N GLY A 143 2.82 0.08 -3.35
CA GLY A 143 2.79 -0.97 -4.38
C GLY A 143 2.14 -0.55 -5.70
N ASP A 144 1.03 0.18 -5.60
CA ASP A 144 0.34 0.74 -6.77
C ASP A 144 1.07 1.95 -7.39
N GLN A 145 2.16 2.39 -6.76
CA GLN A 145 3.03 3.50 -7.16
C GLN A 145 2.32 4.85 -7.29
N LYS A 146 1.14 4.99 -6.68
CA LYS A 146 0.35 6.23 -6.69
C LYS A 146 0.48 7.00 -5.39
N ALA A 147 1.04 6.42 -4.34
CA ALA A 147 1.25 7.05 -3.06
C ALA A 147 2.67 6.81 -2.55
N ALA A 148 3.15 7.68 -1.68
CA ALA A 148 4.44 7.54 -1.03
C ALA A 148 4.39 8.13 0.36
N ILE A 149 5.14 7.54 1.28
CA ILE A 149 5.34 8.08 2.63
C ILE A 149 6.83 8.33 2.78
N GLY A 150 7.19 9.47 3.34
CA GLY A 150 8.54 9.70 3.79
C GLY A 150 8.59 10.36 5.16
N GLN A 151 9.75 10.29 5.77
CA GLN A 151 10.06 10.98 7.01
C GLN A 151 11.20 11.96 6.78
N TRP A 152 11.07 13.18 7.29
CA TRP A 152 12.08 14.22 7.19
C TRP A 152 12.42 14.78 8.57
N ALA A 153 13.71 14.76 8.93
CA ALA A 153 14.16 15.40 10.16
C ALA A 153 14.37 16.90 9.93
N VAL A 154 13.95 17.67 10.93
CA VAL A 154 14.26 19.09 11.08
C VAL A 154 15.35 19.21 12.13
N LEU A 155 16.38 19.98 11.82
CA LEU A 155 17.50 20.27 12.71
C LEU A 155 17.38 21.68 13.28
N ASN A 156 17.64 21.83 14.57
CA ASN A 156 17.82 23.14 15.19
C ASN A 156 19.14 23.80 14.76
N THR A 157 19.36 25.02 15.20
CA THR A 157 20.59 25.79 14.92
C THR A 157 21.85 25.16 15.50
N ALA A 158 21.72 24.25 16.46
CA ALA A 158 22.82 23.44 17.00
C ALA A 158 23.06 22.13 16.22
N GLY A 159 22.32 21.88 15.14
CA GLY A 159 22.41 20.67 14.32
C GLY A 159 21.75 19.43 14.94
N GLN A 160 20.98 19.58 16.02
CA GLN A 160 20.26 18.48 16.67
C GLN A 160 18.86 18.33 16.08
N ILE A 161 18.33 17.11 16.06
CA ILE A 161 16.96 16.86 15.59
C ILE A 161 15.98 17.56 16.54
N ALA A 162 15.18 18.46 15.97
CA ALA A 162 14.12 19.21 16.66
C ALA A 162 12.71 18.73 16.31
N GLY A 163 12.60 17.85 15.34
CA GLY A 163 11.33 17.33 14.88
C GLY A 163 11.50 16.36 13.73
N ILE A 164 10.56 15.44 13.61
CA ILE A 164 10.38 14.64 12.39
C ILE A 164 9.01 14.94 11.80
N TYR A 165 8.97 15.05 10.47
CA TYR A 165 7.75 15.12 9.70
C TYR A 165 7.48 13.79 9.01
N ASP A 166 6.30 13.23 9.23
CA ASP A 166 5.73 12.18 8.41
C ASP A 166 4.90 12.82 7.29
N ALA A 167 5.36 12.71 6.05
CA ALA A 167 4.68 13.29 4.91
C ALA A 167 4.18 12.20 3.94
N THR A 168 2.90 12.28 3.58
CA THR A 168 2.28 11.43 2.57
C THR A 168 2.10 12.23 1.29
N PHE A 169 2.51 11.63 0.18
CA PHE A 169 2.36 12.16 -1.17
C PHE A 169 1.47 11.24 -1.99
N ILE A 170 0.68 11.83 -2.87
CA ILE A 170 -0.09 11.08 -3.86
C ILE A 170 0.20 11.65 -5.25
N GLN A 171 0.24 10.78 -6.25
CA GLN A 171 0.32 11.15 -7.65
C GLN A 171 -1.09 11.29 -8.24
N ARG A 172 -1.45 12.50 -8.68
CA ARG A 172 -2.67 12.74 -9.49
C ARG A 172 -2.29 13.50 -10.74
N LYS A 173 -2.83 13.09 -11.89
CA LYS A 173 -2.51 13.69 -13.20
C LYS A 173 -0.99 13.82 -13.42
N LYS A 174 -0.23 12.79 -13.02
CA LYS A 174 1.25 12.71 -13.06
C LYS A 174 2.01 13.68 -12.13
N VAL A 175 1.32 14.48 -11.32
CA VAL A 175 1.90 15.42 -10.35
C VAL A 175 1.88 14.81 -8.95
N TRP A 176 3.03 14.81 -8.28
CA TRP A 176 3.17 14.43 -6.87
C TRP A 176 2.94 15.67 -6.02
N LYS A 177 2.00 15.59 -5.08
CA LYS A 177 1.75 16.64 -4.09
C LYS A 177 1.50 16.01 -2.72
N LEU A 178 1.66 16.83 -1.68
CA LEU A 178 1.34 16.44 -0.32
C LEU A 178 -0.17 16.15 -0.18
N THR A 179 -0.50 15.16 0.61
CA THR A 179 -1.87 14.89 1.05
C THR A 179 -1.97 14.83 2.55
N ARG A 180 -0.88 14.49 3.25
CA ARG A 180 -0.85 14.55 4.70
C ARG A 180 0.55 14.97 5.12
N LEU A 181 0.60 15.80 6.14
CA LEU A 181 1.84 16.16 6.81
C LEU A 181 1.57 16.14 8.31
N GLN A 182 2.33 15.34 9.03
CA GLN A 182 2.21 15.17 10.46
C GLN A 182 3.55 15.44 11.11
N TRP A 183 3.56 16.25 12.15
CA TRP A 183 4.74 16.41 13.00
C TRP A 183 4.71 15.36 14.11
N THR A 184 5.84 14.70 14.35
CA THR A 184 5.98 13.60 15.32
C THR A 184 7.00 13.93 16.41
N GLY A 185 7.24 15.20 16.75
CA GLY A 185 8.19 15.52 17.82
C GLY A 185 9.67 15.26 17.48
N ASP A 186 10.55 15.69 18.39
CA ASP A 186 12.01 15.50 18.37
C ASP A 186 12.45 14.14 18.95
N SER A 187 11.54 13.48 19.65
CA SER A 187 11.79 12.26 20.40
C SER A 187 11.51 11.01 19.58
N ILE A 188 10.52 11.02 18.69
CA ILE A 188 10.13 9.84 17.92
C ILE A 188 11.24 9.56 16.92
N GLY A 189 12.17 8.67 17.25
CA GLY A 189 13.20 8.21 16.33
C GLY A 189 12.56 7.77 15.00
N PHE A 190 13.33 7.90 13.92
CA PHE A 190 12.94 7.45 12.57
C PHE A 190 12.32 6.04 12.62
N ARG A 191 11.00 5.96 12.42
CA ARG A 191 10.30 4.68 12.30
C ARG A 191 10.50 4.20 10.86
N PRO A 192 10.99 2.98 10.62
CA PRO A 192 11.03 2.43 9.28
C PRO A 192 9.61 2.52 8.70
N PRO A 193 9.37 3.25 7.59
CA PRO A 193 8.06 3.31 7.00
C PRO A 193 7.71 1.89 6.55
N ARG A 194 6.50 1.45 6.86
CA ARG A 194 6.05 0.10 6.51
C ARG A 194 5.75 0.04 5.03
N GLN A 195 5.99 -1.11 4.41
CA GLN A 195 5.48 -1.37 3.08
C GLN A 195 3.95 -1.29 3.10
N PHE A 196 3.39 -0.68 2.06
CA PHE A 196 1.95 -0.56 1.89
C PHE A 196 1.59 -0.62 0.40
N CYS A 197 0.38 -1.07 0.06
CA CYS A 197 -0.04 -1.23 -1.33
C CYS A 197 -0.79 -0.01 -1.86
N HIS A 198 -1.85 0.39 -1.17
CA HIS A 198 -2.73 1.52 -1.47
C HIS A 198 -2.79 2.52 -0.32
N ALA A 199 -2.90 2.00 0.91
CA ALA A 199 -3.05 2.80 2.11
C ALA A 199 -2.08 2.31 3.20
N PRO A 200 -1.59 3.20 4.08
CA PRO A 200 -0.76 2.77 5.20
C PRO A 200 -1.41 1.61 5.98
N ASP A 201 -0.61 0.61 6.34
CA ASP A 201 -1.01 -0.57 7.12
C ASP A 201 -1.98 -1.57 6.44
N ASP A 202 -2.16 -1.52 5.12
CA ASP A 202 -3.09 -2.41 4.39
C ASP A 202 -2.58 -3.83 4.11
N VAL A 203 -1.26 -4.04 4.07
CA VAL A 203 -0.64 -5.34 3.74
C VAL A 203 -0.92 -6.41 4.79
N MET A 204 -0.81 -6.08 6.08
CA MET A 204 -0.93 -7.07 7.15
C MET A 204 -2.36 -7.62 7.31
N PRO A 205 -3.43 -6.78 7.35
CA PRO A 205 -4.80 -7.26 7.32
C PRO A 205 -5.10 -8.14 6.09
N HIS A 206 -4.55 -7.78 4.93
CA HIS A 206 -4.71 -8.59 3.72
C HIS A 206 -4.09 -9.99 3.88
N ARG A 207 -2.85 -10.07 4.37
CA ARG A 207 -2.16 -11.36 4.62
C ARG A 207 -2.94 -12.26 5.56
N LEU A 208 -3.44 -11.71 6.67
CA LEU A 208 -4.28 -12.45 7.62
C LEU A 208 -5.57 -12.96 6.97
N ALA A 209 -6.29 -12.10 6.24
CA ALA A 209 -7.52 -12.48 5.56
C ALA A 209 -7.26 -13.59 4.53
N ARG A 210 -6.18 -13.49 3.75
CA ARG A 210 -5.78 -14.49 2.76
C ARG A 210 -5.41 -15.83 3.41
N ALA A 211 -4.61 -15.80 4.49
CA ALA A 211 -4.23 -17.01 5.20
C ALA A 211 -5.45 -17.73 5.82
N ARG A 212 -6.39 -16.96 6.38
CA ARG A 212 -7.67 -17.51 6.88
C ARG A 212 -8.49 -18.17 5.77
N ALA A 213 -8.63 -17.51 4.62
CA ALA A 213 -9.35 -18.07 3.48
C ALA A 213 -8.69 -19.35 2.95
N ALA A 214 -7.35 -19.39 2.88
CA ALA A 214 -6.61 -20.57 2.46
C ALA A 214 -6.82 -21.74 3.44
N ARG A 215 -6.83 -21.47 4.75
CA ARG A 215 -7.13 -22.48 5.77
C ARG A 215 -8.52 -23.06 5.60
N ILE A 216 -9.54 -22.22 5.47
CA ILE A 216 -10.93 -22.67 5.29
C ILE A 216 -11.04 -23.56 4.05
N ALA A 217 -10.46 -23.13 2.92
CA ALA A 217 -10.47 -23.91 1.69
C ALA A 217 -9.76 -25.27 1.82
N ALA A 218 -8.65 -25.32 2.56
CA ALA A 218 -7.91 -26.56 2.80
C ALA A 218 -8.66 -27.51 3.76
N GLU A 219 -9.31 -26.99 4.79
CA GLU A 219 -10.18 -27.75 5.69
C GLU A 219 -11.38 -28.34 4.94
N GLU A 220 -12.05 -27.55 4.08
CA GLU A 220 -13.13 -28.05 3.21
C GLU A 220 -12.66 -29.15 2.24
N ALA A 221 -11.45 -29.01 1.68
CA ALA A 221 -10.87 -30.02 0.81
C ALA A 221 -10.57 -31.32 1.58
N LEU A 222 -10.07 -31.22 2.81
CA LEU A 222 -9.83 -32.37 3.69
C LEU A 222 -11.13 -33.11 4.00
N VAL A 223 -12.19 -32.41 4.41
CA VAL A 223 -13.51 -33.03 4.68
C VAL A 223 -14.04 -33.78 3.45
N LYS A 224 -13.90 -33.20 2.25
CA LYS A 224 -14.29 -33.87 1.00
C LYS A 224 -13.43 -35.09 0.70
N ALA A 225 -12.14 -35.04 0.98
CA ALA A 225 -11.23 -36.17 0.77
C ALA A 225 -11.50 -37.31 1.76
N GLU A 226 -11.77 -37.00 3.03
CA GLU A 226 -12.18 -37.97 4.06
C GLU A 226 -13.50 -38.64 3.70
N ALA A 227 -14.49 -37.88 3.22
CA ALA A 227 -15.75 -38.44 2.75
C ALA A 227 -15.57 -39.38 1.55
N ARG A 228 -14.68 -39.03 0.60
CA ARG A 228 -14.34 -39.90 -0.54
C ARG A 228 -13.61 -41.16 -0.10
N LEU A 229 -12.72 -41.05 0.88
CA LEU A 229 -12.02 -42.20 1.46
C LEU A 229 -13.02 -43.17 2.10
N ALA A 230 -13.93 -42.66 2.94
CA ALA A 230 -14.98 -43.48 3.56
C ALA A 230 -15.89 -44.16 2.52
N GLN A 231 -16.22 -43.46 1.42
CA GLN A 231 -16.99 -44.05 0.31
C GLN A 231 -16.21 -45.15 -0.42
N ALA A 232 -14.91 -44.96 -0.65
CA ALA A 232 -14.07 -45.97 -1.29
C ALA A 232 -13.88 -47.22 -0.40
N GLU A 233 -13.73 -47.03 0.91
CA GLU A 233 -13.67 -48.13 1.88
C GLU A 233 -14.96 -48.95 1.90
N ALA A 234 -16.11 -48.28 1.89
CA ALA A 234 -17.42 -48.94 1.82
C ALA A 234 -17.61 -49.69 0.49
N ALA A 235 -17.16 -49.10 -0.63
CA ALA A 235 -17.24 -49.74 -1.95
C ALA A 235 -16.38 -51.02 -2.03
N LEU A 236 -15.17 -50.98 -1.47
CA LEU A 236 -14.30 -52.17 -1.39
C LEU A 236 -14.93 -53.28 -0.54
N ALA A 237 -15.54 -52.92 0.62
CA ALA A 237 -16.23 -53.89 1.48
C ALA A 237 -17.45 -54.54 0.79
N ALA A 238 -18.10 -53.82 -0.13
CA ALA A 238 -19.26 -54.31 -0.87
C ALA A 238 -18.92 -55.05 -2.18
N ALA A 239 -17.67 -54.96 -2.66
CA ALA A 239 -17.25 -55.51 -3.93
C ALA A 239 -17.26 -57.05 -3.94
N ARG A 240 -17.95 -57.65 -4.93
CA ARG A 240 -18.03 -59.10 -5.12
C ARG A 240 -17.43 -59.49 -6.47
N GLY A 241 -16.47 -60.42 -6.45
CA GLY A 241 -15.73 -60.88 -7.63
C GLY A 241 -14.39 -60.15 -7.81
N GLU A 242 -13.37 -60.86 -8.32
CA GLU A 242 -11.98 -60.38 -8.39
C GLU A 242 -11.82 -59.07 -9.16
N GLN A 243 -12.50 -58.92 -10.29
CA GLN A 243 -12.38 -57.73 -11.13
C GLN A 243 -12.97 -56.47 -10.46
N LEU A 244 -14.07 -56.60 -9.72
CA LEU A 244 -14.67 -55.49 -8.98
C LEU A 244 -13.89 -55.15 -7.72
N GLN A 245 -13.29 -56.15 -7.07
CA GLN A 245 -12.38 -55.93 -5.94
C GLN A 245 -11.12 -55.17 -6.37
N ALA A 246 -10.50 -55.55 -7.50
CA ALA A 246 -9.32 -54.86 -8.02
C ALA A 246 -9.60 -53.37 -8.31
N LEU A 247 -10.74 -53.06 -8.95
CA LEU A 247 -11.14 -51.67 -9.23
C LEU A 247 -11.40 -50.88 -7.94
N ALA A 248 -12.13 -51.46 -6.99
CA ALA A 248 -12.43 -50.79 -5.72
C ALA A 248 -11.15 -50.55 -4.87
N GLN A 249 -10.16 -51.44 -5.00
CA GLN A 249 -8.88 -51.30 -4.32
C GLN A 249 -8.03 -50.19 -4.93
N GLU A 250 -8.05 -50.03 -6.26
CA GLU A 250 -7.41 -48.90 -6.94
C GLU A 250 -8.07 -47.56 -6.55
N ASP A 251 -9.40 -47.51 -6.48
CA ASP A 251 -10.13 -46.32 -6.03
C ASP A 251 -9.82 -45.96 -4.57
N LEU A 252 -9.66 -46.97 -3.70
CA LEU A 252 -9.22 -46.77 -2.32
C LEU A 252 -7.81 -46.17 -2.24
N GLU A 253 -6.87 -46.66 -3.04
CA GLU A 253 -5.51 -46.11 -3.09
C GLU A 253 -5.49 -44.66 -3.58
N ARG A 254 -6.28 -44.34 -4.62
CA ARG A 254 -6.44 -42.95 -5.08
C ARG A 254 -7.06 -42.06 -4.00
N ALA A 255 -8.09 -42.55 -3.30
CA ALA A 255 -8.73 -41.80 -2.22
C ALA A 255 -7.76 -41.54 -1.05
N ARG A 256 -6.98 -42.54 -0.62
CA ARG A 256 -5.94 -42.40 0.41
C ARG A 256 -4.89 -41.37 0.03
N LYS A 257 -4.41 -41.40 -1.22
CA LYS A 257 -3.46 -40.41 -1.72
C LYS A 257 -4.05 -39.00 -1.66
N SER A 258 -5.30 -38.84 -2.11
CA SER A 258 -5.98 -37.54 -2.10
C SER A 258 -6.23 -37.00 -0.68
N GLU A 259 -6.53 -37.88 0.29
CA GLU A 259 -6.67 -37.51 1.70
C GLU A 259 -5.33 -37.07 2.28
N GLY A 260 -4.24 -37.80 2.00
CA GLY A 260 -2.90 -37.41 2.42
C GLY A 260 -2.47 -36.05 1.87
N GLU A 261 -2.74 -35.77 0.59
CA GLU A 261 -2.48 -34.47 -0.03
C GLU A 261 -3.33 -33.36 0.61
N ALA A 262 -4.62 -33.61 0.84
CA ALA A 262 -5.52 -32.64 1.49
C ALA A 262 -5.11 -32.35 2.94
N ARG A 263 -4.67 -33.37 3.69
CA ARG A 263 -4.19 -33.24 5.06
C ARG A 263 -2.87 -32.46 5.12
N ALA A 264 -1.94 -32.72 4.20
CA ALA A 264 -0.70 -31.95 4.08
C ALA A 264 -1.00 -30.48 3.74
N SER A 265 -1.94 -30.23 2.83
CA SER A 265 -2.40 -28.87 2.50
C SER A 265 -3.03 -28.16 3.70
N ALA A 266 -3.92 -28.83 4.44
CA ALA A 266 -4.53 -28.30 5.66
C ALA A 266 -3.48 -27.93 6.71
N SER A 267 -2.52 -28.83 6.97
CA SER A 267 -1.41 -28.57 7.90
C SER A 267 -0.56 -27.38 7.46
N SER A 268 -0.18 -27.30 6.18
CA SER A 268 0.59 -26.16 5.65
C SER A 268 -0.18 -24.84 5.76
N SER A 269 -1.49 -24.85 5.52
CA SER A 269 -2.34 -23.65 5.63
C SER A 269 -2.50 -23.18 7.07
N ALA A 270 -2.57 -24.10 8.03
CA ALA A 270 -2.61 -23.79 9.46
C ALA A 270 -1.30 -23.13 9.91
N TYR A 271 -0.16 -23.68 9.52
CA TYR A 271 1.15 -23.07 9.80
C TYR A 271 1.29 -21.67 9.18
N ALA A 272 0.81 -21.49 7.94
CA ALA A 272 0.82 -20.19 7.28
C ALA A 272 -0.03 -19.14 8.01
N LEU A 273 -1.20 -19.54 8.55
CA LEU A 273 -2.04 -18.65 9.36
C LEU A 273 -1.37 -18.29 10.68
N GLU A 274 -0.81 -19.27 11.40
CA GLU A 274 -0.11 -19.04 12.66
C GLU A 274 1.08 -18.10 12.47
N SER A 275 1.88 -18.32 11.43
CA SER A 275 3.00 -17.45 11.05
C SER A 275 2.52 -16.02 10.77
N ALA A 276 1.44 -15.84 10.01
CA ALA A 276 0.88 -14.52 9.73
C ALA A 276 0.33 -13.83 11.00
N GLU A 277 -0.27 -14.57 11.93
CA GLU A 277 -0.73 -14.05 13.22
C GLU A 277 0.44 -13.64 14.11
N GLN A 278 1.53 -14.42 14.13
CA GLN A 278 2.74 -14.08 14.86
C GLN A 278 3.43 -12.83 14.29
N GLU A 279 3.50 -12.69 12.96
CA GLU A 279 3.97 -11.48 12.30
C GLU A 279 3.13 -10.27 12.73
N ALA A 280 1.81 -10.37 12.67
CA ALA A 280 0.90 -9.30 13.07
C ALA A 280 1.07 -8.90 14.54
N GLN A 281 1.24 -9.87 15.43
CA GLN A 281 1.49 -9.63 16.86
C GLN A 281 2.85 -8.97 17.09
N SER A 282 3.91 -9.44 16.44
CA SER A 282 5.24 -8.86 16.57
C SER A 282 5.27 -7.40 16.08
N GLN A 283 4.54 -7.11 14.99
CA GLN A 283 4.37 -5.77 14.46
C GLN A 283 3.62 -4.89 15.45
N LYS A 284 2.49 -5.37 16.00
CA LYS A 284 1.75 -4.65 17.04
C LYS A 284 2.61 -4.39 18.29
N ALA A 285 3.39 -5.37 18.74
CA ALA A 285 4.28 -5.20 19.88
C ALA A 285 5.44 -4.22 19.61
N ALA A 286 5.91 -4.13 18.36
CA ALA A 286 6.85 -3.09 17.96
C ALA A 286 6.20 -1.70 18.00
N ASP A 287 4.96 -1.60 17.52
CA ASP A 287 4.17 -0.36 17.56
C ASP A 287 3.86 0.09 18.99
N ASP A 288 3.42 -0.84 19.84
CA ASP A 288 3.11 -0.60 21.25
C ASP A 288 4.36 -0.21 22.04
N ARG A 289 5.52 -0.83 21.77
CA ARG A 289 6.80 -0.38 22.36
C ARG A 289 7.17 1.02 21.89
N ALA A 290 6.97 1.32 20.62
CA ALA A 290 7.22 2.65 20.09
C ALA A 290 6.27 3.70 20.71
N LEU A 291 5.04 3.32 21.07
CA LEU A 291 4.08 4.16 21.81
C LEU A 291 4.43 4.29 23.29
N GLN A 292 4.75 3.21 23.99
CA GLN A 292 5.14 3.25 25.41
C GLN A 292 6.39 4.09 25.63
N TRP A 293 7.34 4.01 24.71
CA TRP A 293 8.53 4.84 24.73
C TRP A 293 8.21 6.34 24.58
N GLN A 294 7.15 6.70 23.84
CA GLN A 294 6.64 8.08 23.77
C GLN A 294 6.05 8.52 25.11
N VAL A 295 5.17 7.70 25.68
CA VAL A 295 4.49 8.00 26.95
C VAL A 295 5.48 8.16 28.11
N GLN A 296 6.47 7.28 28.25
CA GLN A 296 7.48 7.34 29.31
C GLN A 296 8.34 8.62 29.27
N ARG A 297 8.45 9.24 28.10
CA ARG A 297 9.22 10.47 27.92
C ARG A 297 8.35 11.73 27.92
N GLY A 298 7.06 11.61 28.21
CA GLY A 298 6.14 12.75 28.29
C GLY A 298 5.85 13.39 26.94
N ILE A 299 6.01 12.65 25.84
CA ILE A 299 5.60 13.03 24.47
C ILE A 299 4.27 12.36 24.14
#